data_AF-A0A954MFG1-F1
#
_entry.id   AF-A0A954MFG1-F1
#
_cell.length_a   1.000
_cell.length_b   1.000
_cell.length_c   1.000
_cell.angle_alpha   90.00
_cell.angle_beta   90.00
_cell.angle_gamma   90.00
#
_symmetry.space_group_name_H-M   'P 1'
#
loop_
_entity.id
_entity.type
_entity.pdbx_description
1 polymer ?
#
loop_
_entity_poly.entity_id
_entity_poly.type
_entity_poly.pdbx_seq_one_letter_code
_entity_poly.pdbx_strand_id
1 'polypeptide(L)'
;MSNPYSTTSDSDSIGTDLVPVADVRGMKIITLALIGGVVMFMGVTLILNEGALGTEPGLLAWIGLGFFAVLFVQHLIIPQVVVGNVLKSVSADELRNGTEAEKIQQLMPAFRTQHIIGCALLEGPAFLNLVAYLIDDFVGNLAVAILVVVMLAMKIPSATSIQWWAEERIREIEAR
;
A
#
# COMPACT_ATOMS: atom_id res chain seq x y z
N MET A 1 49.34 -14.23 4.65
CA MET A 1 48.74 -14.31 5.99
C MET A 1 47.25 -14.03 5.83
N SER A 2 46.44 -15.10 5.80
CA SER A 2 44.98 -15.03 5.67
C SER A 2 44.36 -14.68 7.03
N ASN A 3 43.47 -13.70 7.05
CA ASN A 3 42.79 -13.23 8.25
C ASN A 3 41.69 -14.25 8.66
N PRO A 4 41.77 -14.90 9.83
CA PRO A 4 40.80 -15.90 10.27
C PRO A 4 39.50 -15.31 10.86
N TYR A 5 39.34 -13.99 10.87
CA TYR A 5 38.18 -13.29 11.45
C TYR A 5 37.30 -12.54 10.45
N SER A 6 37.37 -12.85 9.15
CA SER A 6 36.29 -12.42 8.25
C SER A 6 35.06 -13.32 8.44
N THR A 7 34.49 -13.33 9.65
CA THR A 7 33.07 -13.58 9.81
C THR A 7 32.37 -12.34 9.26
N THR A 8 32.25 -12.27 7.92
CA THR A 8 31.14 -11.52 7.33
C THR A 8 29.90 -12.06 8.00
N SER A 9 29.35 -11.24 8.87
CA SER A 9 28.17 -11.48 9.65
C SER A 9 27.02 -11.83 8.71
N ASP A 10 26.66 -13.11 8.67
CA ASP A 10 25.37 -13.64 8.18
C ASP A 10 24.17 -13.12 9.00
N SER A 11 24.32 -12.03 9.76
CA SER A 11 23.27 -11.44 10.58
C SER A 11 22.25 -10.63 9.77
N ASP A 12 22.57 -10.24 8.54
CA ASP A 12 21.64 -9.46 7.69
C ASP A 12 20.62 -10.35 6.96
N SER A 13 20.88 -11.65 6.77
CA SER A 13 19.92 -12.55 6.11
C SER A 13 18.90 -13.18 7.07
N ILE A 14 19.21 -13.24 8.37
CA ILE A 14 18.36 -13.91 9.36
C ILE A 14 16.97 -13.23 9.47
N GLY A 15 16.90 -11.90 9.28
CA GLY A 15 15.64 -11.15 9.40
C GLY A 15 14.66 -11.37 8.25
N THR A 16 15.15 -11.44 7.00
CA THR A 16 14.28 -11.61 5.82
C THR A 16 13.70 -13.02 5.69
N ASP A 17 14.35 -14.01 6.29
CA ASP A 17 13.93 -15.41 6.24
C ASP A 17 12.70 -15.69 7.12
N LEU A 18 12.39 -14.80 8.07
CA LEU A 18 11.24 -14.93 8.97
C LEU A 18 9.91 -14.62 8.28
N VAL A 19 9.93 -13.85 7.19
CA VAL A 19 8.73 -13.47 6.45
C VAL A 19 8.45 -14.48 5.35
N PRO A 20 7.29 -15.18 5.35
CA PRO A 20 6.97 -16.12 4.29
C PRO A 20 6.94 -15.44 2.92
N VAL A 21 7.78 -15.92 2.00
CA VAL A 21 7.90 -15.39 0.64
C VAL A 21 6.55 -15.38 -0.10
N ALA A 22 5.68 -16.35 0.22
CA ALA A 22 4.33 -16.45 -0.33
C ALA A 22 3.45 -15.23 0.01
N ASP A 23 3.54 -14.71 1.24
CA ASP A 23 2.75 -13.56 1.68
C ASP A 23 3.19 -12.27 0.98
N VAL A 24 4.51 -12.08 0.87
CA VAL A 24 5.09 -10.95 0.11
C VAL A 24 4.64 -11.01 -1.35
N ARG A 25 4.72 -12.17 -1.99
CA ARG A 25 4.31 -12.36 -3.39
C ARG A 25 2.82 -12.07 -3.57
N GLY A 26 1.97 -12.56 -2.68
CA GLY A 26 0.52 -12.31 -2.72
C GLY A 26 0.20 -10.82 -2.68
N MET A 27 0.79 -10.08 -1.74
CA MET A 27 0.55 -8.63 -1.62
C MET A 27 1.13 -7.84 -2.80
N LYS A 28 2.27 -8.27 -3.37
CA LYS A 28 2.80 -7.70 -4.62
C LYS A 28 1.85 -7.91 -5.78
N ILE A 29 1.31 -9.11 -5.97
CA ILE A 29 0.35 -9.42 -7.04
C ILE A 29 -0.89 -8.53 -6.91
N ILE A 30 -1.44 -8.40 -5.70
CA ILE A 30 -2.61 -7.53 -5.47
C ILE A 30 -2.27 -6.09 -5.82
N THR A 31 -1.16 -5.55 -5.31
CA THR A 31 -0.76 -4.16 -5.56
C THR A 31 -0.56 -3.90 -7.06
N LEU A 32 0.10 -4.82 -7.76
CA LEU A 32 0.31 -4.72 -9.21
C LEU A 32 -0.99 -4.86 -10.00
N ALA A 33 -1.94 -5.66 -9.54
CA ALA A 33 -3.26 -5.77 -10.16
C ALA A 33 -4.06 -4.46 -10.05
N LEU A 34 -4.03 -3.80 -8.89
CA LEU A 34 -4.68 -2.48 -8.69
C LEU A 34 -4.05 -1.41 -9.59
N ILE A 35 -2.71 -1.34 -9.63
CA ILE A 35 -1.98 -0.44 -10.52
C ILE A 35 -2.34 -0.73 -11.98
N GLY A 36 -2.31 -2.00 -12.38
CA GLY A 36 -2.64 -2.44 -13.74
C GLY A 36 -4.07 -2.05 -14.15
N GLY A 37 -5.03 -2.17 -13.24
CA GLY A 37 -6.41 -1.73 -13.45
C GLY A 37 -6.50 -0.24 -13.77
N VAL A 38 -5.87 0.62 -12.96
CA VAL A 38 -5.85 2.07 -13.17
C VAL A 38 -5.12 2.45 -14.46
N VAL A 39 -3.97 1.84 -14.74
CA VAL A 39 -3.17 2.13 -15.95
C VAL A 39 -3.91 1.68 -17.21
N MET A 40 -4.55 0.51 -17.20
CA MET A 40 -5.34 0.04 -18.34
C MET A 40 -6.51 0.99 -18.60
N PHE A 41 -7.25 1.37 -17.55
CA PHE A 41 -8.36 2.29 -17.69
C PHE A 41 -7.91 3.68 -18.16
N MET A 42 -6.77 4.17 -17.65
CA MET A 42 -6.15 5.40 -18.15
C MET A 42 -5.87 5.33 -19.65
N GLY A 43 -5.29 4.23 -20.13
CA GLY A 43 -5.09 4.00 -21.56
C GLY A 43 -6.40 4.05 -22.36
N VAL A 44 -7.46 3.41 -21.86
CA VAL A 44 -8.80 3.47 -22.48
C VAL A 44 -9.32 4.90 -22.52
N THR A 45 -9.24 5.66 -21.42
CA THR A 45 -9.73 7.03 -21.38
C THR A 45 -8.96 7.96 -22.33
N LEU A 46 -7.64 7.79 -22.47
CA LEU A 46 -6.83 8.56 -23.41
C LEU A 46 -7.20 8.27 -24.87
N ILE A 47 -7.49 7.01 -25.21
CA ILE A 47 -7.91 6.63 -26.56
C ILE A 47 -9.28 7.22 -26.87
N LEU A 48 -10.25 7.07 -25.95
CA LEU A 48 -11.62 7.54 -26.16
C LEU A 48 -11.72 9.06 -26.20
N ASN A 49 -10.83 9.76 -25.49
CA ASN A 49 -10.75 11.22 -25.49
C ASN A 49 -9.82 11.76 -26.60
N GLU A 50 -9.32 10.90 -27.50
CA GLU A 50 -8.37 11.29 -28.55
C GLU A 50 -7.11 12.03 -28.01
N GLY A 51 -6.79 11.84 -26.73
CA GLY A 51 -5.73 12.56 -26.03
C GLY A 51 -5.98 14.06 -25.81
N ALA A 52 -7.23 14.53 -25.76
CA ALA A 52 -7.53 15.93 -25.49
C ALA A 52 -6.99 16.37 -24.12
N LEU A 53 -6.47 17.61 -24.05
CA LEU A 53 -5.90 18.20 -22.85
C LEU A 53 -6.61 19.53 -22.56
N GLY A 54 -7.87 19.44 -22.15
CA GLY A 54 -8.66 20.58 -21.72
C GLY A 54 -8.09 21.24 -20.46
N THR A 55 -8.20 22.57 -20.39
CA THR A 55 -7.73 23.37 -19.26
C THR A 55 -8.86 24.00 -18.45
N GLU A 56 -10.10 23.93 -18.94
CA GLU A 56 -11.26 24.48 -18.25
C GLU A 56 -11.96 23.37 -17.45
N PRO A 57 -11.99 23.45 -16.11
CA PRO A 57 -12.59 22.40 -15.30
C PRO A 57 -14.12 22.52 -15.30
N GLY A 58 -14.79 21.45 -15.73
CA GLY A 58 -16.23 21.26 -15.51
C GLY A 58 -16.57 20.95 -14.05
N LEU A 59 -17.86 20.80 -13.76
CA LEU A 59 -18.33 20.46 -12.42
C LEU A 59 -17.79 19.09 -11.97
N LEU A 60 -17.71 18.13 -12.89
CA LEU A 60 -17.27 16.77 -12.56
C LEU A 60 -15.77 16.73 -12.26
N ALA A 61 -14.97 17.54 -12.96
CA ALA A 61 -13.55 17.75 -12.66
C ALA A 61 -13.34 18.16 -11.19
N TRP A 62 -14.08 19.16 -10.71
CA TRP A 62 -14.02 19.61 -9.31
C TRP A 62 -14.43 18.53 -8.31
N ILE A 63 -15.47 17.75 -8.63
CA ILE A 63 -15.90 16.62 -7.80
C ILE A 63 -14.77 15.57 -7.71
N GLY A 64 -14.14 15.23 -8.84
CA GLY A 64 -13.02 14.28 -8.87
C GLY A 64 -11.84 14.73 -8.01
N LEU A 65 -11.47 16.01 -8.08
CA LEU A 65 -10.40 16.59 -7.26
C LEU A 65 -10.76 16.62 -5.77
N GLY A 66 -11.98 17.06 -5.43
CA GLY A 66 -12.47 17.10 -4.06
C GLY A 66 -12.54 15.70 -3.44
N PHE A 67 -13.00 14.72 -4.21
CA PHE A 67 -13.06 13.32 -3.78
C PHE A 67 -11.67 12.72 -3.56
N PHE A 68 -10.70 13.03 -4.41
CA PHE A 68 -9.29 12.69 -4.18
C PHE A 68 -8.79 13.27 -2.86
N ALA A 69 -9.03 14.56 -2.58
CA ALA A 69 -8.57 15.18 -1.34
C ALA A 69 -9.17 14.49 -0.10
N VAL A 70 -10.48 14.18 -0.12
CA VAL A 70 -11.15 13.50 1.01
C VAL A 70 -10.61 12.08 1.18
N LEU A 71 -10.55 11.28 0.12
CA LEU A 71 -10.06 9.91 0.21
C LEU A 71 -8.57 9.84 0.52
N PHE A 72 -7.80 10.85 0.12
CA PHE A 72 -6.40 10.97 0.49
C PHE A 72 -6.24 11.09 2.02
N VAL A 73 -7.00 11.99 2.64
CA VAL A 73 -6.99 12.11 4.12
C VAL A 73 -7.46 10.81 4.77
N GLN A 74 -8.52 10.19 4.24
CA GLN A 74 -9.02 8.91 4.76
C GLN A 74 -8.00 7.78 4.64
N HIS A 75 -7.16 7.76 3.60
CA HIS A 75 -6.11 6.74 3.45
C HIS A 75 -5.08 6.78 4.58
N LEU A 76 -4.95 7.91 5.28
CA LEU A 76 -4.02 8.04 6.41
C LEU A 76 -4.61 7.45 7.69
N ILE A 77 -5.93 7.57 7.86
CA ILE A 77 -6.63 7.26 9.10
C ILE A 77 -7.17 5.82 9.08
N ILE A 78 -7.89 5.44 8.02
CA ILE A 78 -8.64 4.17 7.97
C ILE A 78 -7.73 2.95 8.14
N PRO A 79 -6.57 2.83 7.45
CA PRO A 79 -5.72 1.66 7.61
C PRO A 79 -5.25 1.48 9.07
N GLN A 80 -4.97 2.57 9.79
CA GLN A 80 -4.54 2.52 11.19
C GLN A 80 -5.65 2.04 12.12
N VAL A 81 -6.89 2.50 11.89
CA VAL A 81 -8.07 2.07 12.67
C VAL A 81 -8.34 0.58 12.45
N VAL A 82 -8.23 0.10 11.21
CA VAL A 82 -8.45 -1.32 10.90
C VAL A 82 -7.41 -2.20 11.59
N VAL A 83 -6.13 -1.82 11.54
CA VAL A 83 -5.05 -2.55 12.22
C VAL A 83 -5.32 -2.66 13.71
N GLY A 84 -5.68 -1.55 14.35
CA GLY A 84 -6.00 -1.56 15.78
C GLY A 84 -7.14 -2.52 16.14
N ASN A 85 -8.10 -2.72 15.25
CA ASN A 85 -9.18 -3.70 15.44
C ASN A 85 -8.74 -5.14 15.20
N VAL A 86 -7.88 -5.39 14.19
CA VAL A 86 -7.33 -6.74 13.95
C VAL A 86 -6.39 -7.14 15.08
N LEU A 87 -5.54 -6.24 15.57
CA LEU A 87 -4.61 -6.52 16.66
C LEU A 87 -5.29 -6.86 17.98
N LYS A 88 -6.51 -6.37 18.24
CA LYS A 88 -7.30 -6.78 19.42
C LYS A 88 -7.66 -8.27 19.41
N SER A 89 -7.62 -8.92 18.25
CA SER A 89 -7.88 -10.36 18.12
C SER A 89 -6.62 -11.21 18.33
N VAL A 90 -5.45 -10.59 18.42
CA VAL A 90 -4.18 -11.29 18.68
C VAL A 90 -3.96 -11.39 20.19
N SER A 91 -3.65 -12.60 20.66
CA SER A 91 -3.38 -12.83 22.09
C SER A 91 -2.06 -12.19 22.50
N ALA A 92 -2.10 -11.29 23.48
CA ALA A 92 -0.89 -10.66 24.03
C ALA A 92 0.04 -11.70 24.68
N ASP A 93 -0.52 -12.76 25.27
CA ASP A 93 0.26 -13.83 25.89
C ASP A 93 0.98 -14.70 24.85
N GLU A 94 0.34 -14.94 23.70
CA GLU A 94 0.97 -15.66 22.57
C GLU A 94 2.08 -14.83 21.95
N LEU A 95 1.89 -13.52 21.80
CA LEU A 95 2.92 -12.61 21.30
C LEU A 95 4.10 -12.46 22.26
N ARG A 96 3.89 -12.52 23.58
CA ARG A 96 4.99 -12.40 24.55
C ARG A 96 5.85 -13.65 24.62
N ASN A 97 5.22 -14.81 24.59
CA ASN A 97 5.91 -16.09 24.79
C ASN A 97 6.34 -16.77 23.48
N GLY A 98 5.83 -16.31 22.34
CA GLY A 98 6.17 -16.85 21.02
C GLY A 98 7.57 -16.45 20.55
N THR A 99 8.10 -17.27 19.65
CA THR A 99 9.31 -16.97 18.87
C THR A 99 9.07 -15.80 17.91
N GLU A 100 10.13 -15.13 17.48
CA GLU A 100 10.02 -13.99 16.55
C GLU A 100 9.27 -14.35 15.25
N ALA A 101 9.51 -15.55 14.71
CA ALA A 101 8.80 -16.08 13.55
C ALA A 101 7.29 -16.22 13.81
N GLU A 102 6.88 -16.75 14.96
CA GLU A 102 5.48 -16.91 15.34
C GLU A 102 4.81 -15.55 15.53
N LYS A 103 5.49 -14.59 16.16
CA LYS A 103 4.98 -13.21 16.32
C LYS A 103 4.71 -12.56 14.96
N ILE A 104 5.65 -12.64 14.03
CA ILE A 104 5.49 -12.10 12.67
C ILE A 104 4.32 -12.79 11.94
N GLN A 105 4.21 -14.11 12.06
CA GLN A 105 3.13 -14.87 11.43
C GLN A 105 1.75 -14.47 11.96
N GLN A 106 1.62 -14.24 13.27
CA GLN A 106 0.37 -13.78 13.89
C GLN A 106 -0.03 -12.36 13.46
N LEU A 107 0.94 -11.48 13.22
CA LEU A 107 0.71 -10.10 12.80
C LEU A 107 0.46 -9.95 11.29
N MET A 108 0.80 -10.96 10.49
CA MET A 108 0.67 -10.94 9.02
C MET A 108 -0.74 -10.62 8.51
N PRO A 109 -1.83 -11.19 9.08
CA PRO A 109 -3.19 -10.85 8.63
C PRO A 109 -3.53 -9.38 8.81
N ALA A 110 -3.05 -8.75 9.90
CA ALA A 110 -3.26 -7.33 10.17
C ALA A 110 -2.53 -6.46 9.14
N PHE A 111 -1.25 -6.76 8.85
CA PHE A 111 -0.48 -6.07 7.83
C PHE A 111 -1.13 -6.19 6.45
N ARG A 112 -1.50 -7.41 6.03
CA ARG A 112 -2.14 -7.66 4.74
C ARG A 112 -3.43 -6.88 4.59
N THR A 113 -4.28 -6.87 5.61
CA THR A 113 -5.55 -6.15 5.59
C THR A 113 -5.32 -4.63 5.53
N GLN A 114 -4.39 -4.11 6.32
CA GLN A 114 -3.99 -2.70 6.28
C GLN A 114 -3.53 -2.30 4.87
N HIS A 115 -2.68 -3.12 4.27
CA HIS A 115 -2.07 -2.87 2.97
C HIS A 115 -3.11 -2.83 1.85
N ILE A 116 -4.00 -3.84 1.79
CA ILE A 116 -5.06 -3.93 0.77
C ILE A 116 -6.00 -2.73 0.87
N ILE A 117 -6.47 -2.41 2.08
CA ILE A 117 -7.38 -1.26 2.30
C ILE A 117 -6.69 0.05 1.95
N GLY A 118 -5.43 0.21 2.36
CA GLY A 118 -4.64 1.40 2.05
C GLY A 118 -4.36 1.59 0.56
N CYS A 119 -4.32 0.52 -0.23
CA CYS A 119 -4.23 0.60 -1.70
C CYS A 119 -5.60 0.88 -2.33
N ALA A 120 -6.67 0.21 -1.90
CA ALA A 120 -8.02 0.41 -2.43
C ALA A 120 -8.54 1.85 -2.23
N LEU A 121 -8.23 2.47 -1.09
CA LEU A 121 -8.57 3.88 -0.82
C LEU A 121 -7.85 4.87 -1.76
N LEU A 122 -6.67 4.51 -2.25
CA LEU A 122 -5.95 5.30 -3.25
C LEU A 122 -6.43 5.00 -4.67
N GLU A 123 -6.77 3.76 -4.98
CA GLU A 123 -7.27 3.35 -6.29
C GLU A 123 -8.62 4.02 -6.65
N GLY A 124 -9.56 4.07 -5.70
CA GLY A 124 -10.88 4.68 -5.90
C GLY A 124 -10.85 6.10 -6.50
N PRO A 125 -10.12 7.07 -5.93
CA PRO A 125 -10.05 8.41 -6.49
C PRO A 125 -9.29 8.45 -7.82
N ALA A 126 -8.35 7.54 -8.11
CA ALA A 126 -7.74 7.45 -9.44
C ALA A 126 -8.81 7.14 -10.52
N PHE A 127 -9.63 6.10 -10.31
CA PHE A 127 -10.70 5.76 -11.26
C PHE A 127 -11.70 6.89 -11.44
N LEU A 128 -12.14 7.53 -10.35
CA LEU A 128 -13.08 8.64 -10.46
C LEU A 128 -12.49 9.83 -11.24
N ASN A 129 -11.20 10.14 -11.02
CA ASN A 129 -10.53 11.19 -11.78
C ASN A 129 -10.37 10.82 -13.26
N LEU A 130 -10.13 9.55 -13.60
CA LEU A 130 -10.12 9.11 -15.00
C LEU A 130 -11.50 9.21 -15.65
N VAL A 131 -12.58 8.91 -14.92
CA VAL A 131 -13.96 9.14 -15.40
C VAL A 131 -14.23 10.64 -15.61
N ALA A 132 -13.82 11.50 -14.67
CA ALA A 132 -13.96 12.94 -14.81
C ALA A 132 -13.17 13.48 -16.01
N TYR A 133 -11.95 13.00 -16.23
CA TYR A 133 -11.12 13.33 -17.40
C TYR A 133 -11.79 12.90 -18.71
N LEU A 134 -12.43 11.74 -18.76
CA LEU A 134 -13.13 11.26 -19.96
C LEU A 134 -14.34 12.16 -20.35
N ILE A 135 -14.91 12.90 -19.40
CA ILE A 135 -16.12 13.70 -19.62
C ILE A 135 -15.80 15.19 -19.82
N ASP A 136 -14.89 15.75 -19.02
CA ASP A 136 -14.56 17.19 -19.01
C ASP A 136 -13.22 17.52 -19.70
N ASP A 137 -12.47 16.51 -20.16
CA ASP A 137 -11.15 16.58 -20.79
C ASP A 137 -10.07 17.30 -19.94
N PHE A 138 -10.39 17.59 -18.67
CA PHE A 138 -9.55 18.42 -17.84
C PHE A 138 -8.27 17.69 -17.42
N VAL A 139 -7.13 18.19 -17.87
CA VAL A 139 -5.80 17.59 -17.65
C VAL A 139 -5.45 17.43 -16.16
N GLY A 140 -6.02 18.25 -15.28
CA GLY A 140 -5.80 18.16 -13.84
C GLY A 140 -6.26 16.83 -13.25
N ASN A 141 -7.38 16.26 -13.72
CA ASN A 141 -7.84 14.96 -13.24
C ASN A 141 -6.91 13.82 -13.72
N LEU A 142 -6.41 13.90 -14.96
CA LEU A 142 -5.41 12.97 -15.47
C LEU A 142 -4.12 13.02 -14.64
N ALA A 143 -3.65 14.23 -14.29
CA ALA A 143 -2.47 14.41 -13.45
C ALA A 143 -2.64 13.77 -12.05
N VAL A 144 -3.83 13.90 -11.44
CA VAL A 144 -4.14 13.23 -10.17
C VAL A 144 -4.13 11.71 -10.30
N ALA A 145 -4.70 11.16 -11.38
CA ALA A 145 -4.67 9.72 -11.62
C ALA A 145 -3.22 9.19 -11.75
N ILE A 146 -2.35 9.91 -12.46
CA ILE A 146 -0.92 9.58 -12.56
C ILE A 146 -0.23 9.65 -11.20
N LEU A 147 -0.48 10.72 -10.43
CA LEU A 147 0.06 10.87 -9.08
C LEU A 147 -0.31 9.67 -8.20
N VAL A 148 -1.58 9.27 -8.22
CA VAL A 148 -2.07 8.12 -7.45
C VAL A 148 -1.39 6.81 -7.89
N VAL A 149 -1.19 6.59 -9.20
CA VAL A 149 -0.46 5.42 -9.71
C VAL A 149 0.97 5.37 -9.15
N VAL A 150 1.65 6.52 -9.11
CA VAL A 150 2.98 6.63 -8.50
C VAL A 150 2.94 6.31 -7.01
N MET A 151 1.94 6.80 -6.28
CA MET A 151 1.75 6.47 -4.87
C MET A 151 1.49 4.98 -4.63
N LEU A 152 0.71 4.32 -5.49
CA LEU A 152 0.48 2.87 -5.43
C LEU A 152 1.78 2.10 -5.72
N ALA A 153 2.58 2.55 -6.70
CA ALA A 153 3.87 1.94 -7.01
C ALA A 153 4.87 2.05 -5.84
N MET A 154 4.89 3.19 -5.13
CA MET A 154 5.68 3.37 -3.91
C MET A 154 5.24 2.46 -2.76
N LYS A 155 4.01 1.93 -2.82
CA LYS A 155 3.46 1.00 -1.84
C LYS A 155 3.75 -0.47 -2.14
N ILE A 156 4.52 -0.81 -3.18
CA ILE A 156 4.84 -2.22 -3.45
C ILE A 156 5.56 -2.83 -2.23
N PRO A 157 5.00 -3.89 -1.61
CA PRO A 157 5.51 -4.39 -0.35
C PRO A 157 6.84 -5.13 -0.53
N SER A 158 7.73 -4.94 0.44
CA SER A 158 9.02 -5.66 0.56
C SER A 158 9.06 -6.44 1.88
N ALA A 159 9.88 -7.49 1.94
CA ALA A 159 10.07 -8.26 3.18
C ALA A 159 10.54 -7.36 4.33
N THR A 160 11.49 -6.46 4.04
CA THR A 160 12.01 -5.48 4.99
C THR A 160 10.92 -4.55 5.54
N SER A 161 10.00 -4.07 4.69
CA SER A 161 8.90 -3.21 5.14
C SER A 161 7.95 -3.94 6.10
N ILE A 162 7.72 -5.24 5.90
CA ILE A 162 6.86 -6.05 6.76
C ILE A 162 7.55 -6.28 8.10
N GLN A 163 8.83 -6.63 8.08
CA GLN A 163 9.62 -6.86 9.28
C GLN A 163 9.65 -5.61 10.17
N TRP A 164 10.02 -4.45 9.63
CA TRP A 164 10.03 -3.20 10.39
C TRP A 164 8.66 -2.84 10.97
N TRP A 165 7.59 -3.08 10.20
CA TRP A 165 6.25 -2.86 10.71
C TRP A 165 5.92 -3.83 11.85
N ALA A 166 6.28 -5.11 11.73
CA ALA A 166 6.02 -6.11 12.76
C ALA A 166 6.80 -5.82 14.04
N GLU A 167 8.09 -5.49 13.94
CA GLU A 167 8.94 -5.09 15.07
C GLU A 167 8.35 -3.91 15.84
N GLU A 168 7.89 -2.87 15.13
CA GLU A 168 7.28 -1.69 15.76
C GLU A 168 5.98 -2.07 16.51
N ARG A 169 5.16 -2.97 15.95
CA ARG A 169 3.93 -3.43 16.63
C ARG A 169 4.20 -4.35 17.81
N ILE A 170 5.19 -5.22 17.72
CA ILE A 170 5.62 -6.06 18.84
C ILE A 170 6.08 -5.17 20.00
N ARG A 171 6.92 -4.17 19.72
CA ARG A 171 7.39 -3.20 20.71
C ARG A 171 6.24 -2.44 21.37
N GLU A 172 5.26 -1.98 20.57
CA GLU A 172 4.08 -1.27 21.08
C GLU A 172 3.23 -2.16 22.01
N ILE A 173 3.10 -3.46 21.70
CA ILE A 173 2.31 -4.41 22.49
C ILE A 173 3.05 -4.80 23.77
N GLU A 174 4.37 -5.01 23.73
CA GLU A 174 5.18 -5.36 24.90
C GLU A 174 5.29 -4.22 25.92
N ALA A 175 5.17 -2.97 25.46
CA ALA A 175 5.18 -1.77 26.30
C ALA A 175 3.86 -1.49 27.03
N ARG A 176 2.77 -2.20 26.69
CA ARG A 176 1.46 -2.09 27.35
C ARG A 176 1.37 -3.03 28.55
#